data_AF-A0A432GUY0-F1
#
_entry.id   AF-A0A432GUY0-F1
#
_cell.length_a   1.000
_cell.length_b   1.000
_cell.length_c   1.000
_cell.angle_alpha   90.00
_cell.angle_beta   90.00
_cell.angle_gamma   90.00
#
_symmetry.space_group_name_H-M   'P 1'
#
loop_
_entity.id
_entity.type
_entity.pdbx_description
1 polymer ?
#
loop_
_entity_poly.entity_id
_entity_poly.type
_entity_poly.pdbx_seq_one_letter_code
_entity_poly.pdbx_strand_id
1 'polypeptide(L)'
;MCTNSDATCNKNWEPSLKTSCVATENISPSITGYTNYLKNNHVKDGTRIFEPAILFIDETLTIMVKDSSGLKSKSISKLTNIPSGFLEVYPASSNPELYDDGTNGDLEANDGIFTRSCLSLSSSSWNQSKNTDQAFDIFFINKSYRNTEKVFELYPGLSINDTGFFISLGDEYTNNIKFNSSQLTSPSTSRAMAAVWAARGDIFDIFVFTPRHAGGGAGMWRLHDFIQGLNHNPSCSDYSYCYNYIDSQEHPELIAGTWIGWPSIQSLTHELEHAMFGINTKDFPESGNRGKFLLTREWTVDGMHIEADSTVNTYLKGPLWDPARGYPYAVKLKVGNRKVETHIVKNQDGTFRLKERSTDDYKLSDIFLYILGVITAEEANETYYKLINYSLNDCISENNYLLCTNDLINYDEVITFTTADFIKKFGGYSNPRSSSFDPANFKLGILNISDRKHTEAEITLKSIVYRSYATGTGPKVKFGDQVLDDSGNIWSYITHFKSKVIVDFRKIK
;
A
#
# COMPACT_ATOMS: atom_id res chain seq x y z
N MET A 1 -13.30 21.19 6.76
CA MET A 1 -13.28 19.95 5.96
C MET A 1 -14.00 20.18 4.65
N CYS A 2 -15.33 20.06 4.54
CA CYS A 2 -16.03 20.51 3.33
C CYS A 2 -16.27 22.02 3.35
N THR A 3 -15.95 22.71 2.26
CA THR A 3 -16.29 24.12 2.04
C THR A 3 -17.55 24.23 1.18
N ASN A 4 -18.24 25.37 1.21
CA ASN A 4 -19.44 25.59 0.37
C ASN A 4 -19.13 25.57 -1.14
N SER A 5 -17.87 25.71 -1.53
CA SER A 5 -17.40 25.61 -2.92
C SER A 5 -17.14 24.17 -3.37
N ASP A 6 -17.02 23.20 -2.45
CA ASP A 6 -16.71 21.81 -2.82
C ASP A 6 -17.97 21.10 -3.36
N ALA A 7 -17.99 20.81 -4.66
CA ALA A 7 -19.16 20.24 -5.33
C ALA A 7 -19.51 18.81 -4.86
N THR A 8 -18.49 18.05 -4.43
CA THR A 8 -18.62 16.59 -4.16
C THR A 8 -18.50 16.23 -2.67
N CYS A 9 -17.86 17.06 -1.85
CA CYS A 9 -17.35 16.67 -0.52
C CYS A 9 -18.43 16.10 0.43
N ASN A 10 -19.62 16.71 0.47
CA ASN A 10 -20.70 16.28 1.36
C ASN A 10 -21.81 15.50 0.61
N LYS A 11 -21.55 15.03 -0.62
CA LYS A 11 -22.53 14.30 -1.42
C LYS A 11 -22.57 12.83 -1.02
N ASN A 12 -23.75 12.38 -0.60
CA ASN A 12 -24.07 10.96 -0.45
C ASN A 12 -24.45 10.41 -1.83
N TRP A 13 -23.77 9.36 -2.25
CA TRP A 13 -24.07 8.66 -3.49
C TRP A 13 -23.74 7.18 -3.32
N GLU A 14 -24.63 6.33 -3.79
CA GLU A 14 -24.42 4.88 -3.88
C GLU A 14 -24.54 4.46 -5.35
N PRO A 15 -23.75 3.48 -5.81
CA PRO A 15 -23.85 3.02 -7.18
C PRO A 15 -25.18 2.30 -7.42
N SER A 16 -25.75 2.47 -8.60
CA SER A 16 -26.99 1.79 -8.96
C SER A 16 -26.83 0.28 -8.98
N LEU A 17 -27.87 -0.44 -8.57
CA LEU A 17 -27.96 -1.89 -8.75
C LEU A 17 -28.01 -2.26 -10.24
N LYS A 18 -27.50 -3.45 -10.59
CA LYS A 18 -27.56 -4.02 -11.95
C LYS A 18 -28.96 -3.94 -12.58
N THR A 19 -29.99 -4.17 -11.77
CA THR A 19 -31.39 -4.26 -12.23
C THR A 19 -32.05 -2.91 -12.49
N SER A 20 -31.42 -1.81 -12.07
CA SER A 20 -32.02 -0.47 -12.12
C SER A 20 -31.06 0.58 -12.67
N CYS A 21 -29.94 0.17 -13.28
CA CYS A 21 -28.97 1.13 -13.77
C CYS A 21 -29.48 1.81 -15.05
N VAL A 22 -29.52 3.13 -15.01
CA VAL A 22 -29.75 3.99 -16.16
C VAL A 22 -28.49 4.83 -16.35
N ALA A 23 -27.83 4.68 -17.49
CA ALA A 23 -26.49 5.26 -17.71
C ALA A 23 -26.44 6.79 -17.56
N THR A 24 -27.54 7.48 -17.88
CA THR A 24 -27.67 8.94 -17.75
C THR A 24 -28.03 9.40 -16.33
N GLU A 25 -28.40 8.49 -15.43
CA GLU A 25 -28.81 8.80 -14.06
C GLU A 25 -27.79 8.29 -13.01
N ASN A 26 -27.09 7.19 -13.32
CA ASN A 26 -26.07 6.60 -12.45
C ASN A 26 -24.72 7.35 -12.54
N ILE A 27 -24.75 8.66 -12.26
CA ILE A 27 -23.59 9.54 -12.37
C ILE A 27 -23.06 9.82 -10.96
N SER A 28 -21.87 9.29 -10.67
CA SER A 28 -21.16 9.63 -9.43
C SER A 28 -20.80 11.12 -9.41
N PRO A 29 -20.89 11.80 -8.25
CA PRO A 29 -20.40 13.17 -8.09
C PRO A 29 -18.95 13.38 -8.57
N SER A 30 -18.15 12.32 -8.56
CA SER A 30 -16.73 12.32 -8.91
C SER A 30 -16.44 12.38 -10.41
N ILE A 31 -17.42 12.03 -11.27
CA ILE A 31 -17.19 11.81 -12.71
C ILE A 31 -16.67 13.09 -13.39
N THR A 32 -17.21 14.26 -13.05
CA THR A 32 -16.74 15.53 -13.61
C THR A 32 -15.26 15.80 -13.28
N GLY A 33 -14.86 15.61 -12.03
CA GLY A 33 -13.47 15.79 -11.60
C GLY A 33 -12.52 14.84 -12.31
N TYR A 34 -12.92 13.57 -12.47
CA TYR A 34 -12.11 12.58 -13.18
C TYR A 34 -12.04 12.79 -14.69
N THR A 35 -13.12 13.25 -15.31
CA THR A 35 -13.14 13.62 -16.73
C THR A 35 -12.15 14.77 -16.96
N ASN A 36 -12.18 15.80 -16.12
CA ASN A 36 -11.22 16.92 -16.19
C ASN A 36 -9.78 16.48 -15.95
N TYR A 37 -9.54 15.56 -14.99
CA TYR A 37 -8.23 14.94 -14.79
C TYR A 37 -7.74 14.26 -16.07
N LEU A 38 -8.55 13.38 -16.68
CA LEU A 38 -8.17 12.63 -17.88
C LEU A 38 -7.94 13.53 -19.10
N LYS A 39 -8.67 14.66 -19.21
CA LYS A 39 -8.47 15.66 -20.28
C LYS A 39 -7.08 16.29 -20.25
N ASN A 40 -6.45 16.38 -19.09
CA ASN A 40 -5.15 17.01 -18.94
C ASN A 40 -4.11 16.38 -19.89
N ASN A 41 -3.37 17.23 -20.61
CA ASN A 41 -2.37 16.82 -21.60
C ASN A 41 -1.20 16.00 -21.01
N HIS A 42 -0.97 16.09 -19.69
CA HIS A 42 0.05 15.30 -19.01
C HIS A 42 -0.39 13.85 -18.72
N VAL A 43 -1.69 13.56 -18.82
CA VAL A 43 -2.23 12.22 -18.66
C VAL A 43 -2.07 11.46 -19.97
N LYS A 44 -1.46 10.26 -19.91
CA LYS A 44 -1.18 9.45 -21.10
C LYS A 44 -2.45 8.78 -21.62
N ASP A 45 -2.53 8.60 -22.93
CA ASP A 45 -3.54 7.72 -23.54
C ASP A 45 -3.46 6.30 -22.94
N GLY A 46 -4.63 5.68 -22.79
CA GLY A 46 -4.80 4.41 -22.10
C GLY A 46 -4.95 4.51 -20.58
N THR A 47 -4.77 5.69 -19.98
CA THR A 47 -5.06 5.91 -18.55
C THR A 47 -6.55 5.67 -18.26
N ARG A 48 -6.85 4.98 -17.17
CA ARG A 48 -8.22 4.56 -16.80
C ARG A 48 -8.59 4.97 -15.39
N ILE A 49 -9.89 5.19 -15.20
CA ILE A 49 -10.49 5.39 -13.89
C ILE A 49 -11.75 4.54 -13.79
N PHE A 50 -11.92 3.92 -12.62
CA PHE A 50 -13.09 3.12 -12.24
C PHE A 50 -13.84 3.86 -11.14
N GLU A 51 -15.14 4.09 -11.32
CA GLU A 51 -15.97 4.82 -10.37
C GLU A 51 -17.29 4.08 -10.05
N PRO A 52 -17.46 3.54 -8.83
CA PRO A 52 -16.42 3.37 -7.80
C PRO A 52 -15.44 2.25 -8.19
N ALA A 53 -14.32 2.17 -7.46
CA ALA A 53 -13.37 1.07 -7.54
C ALA A 53 -13.68 -0.07 -6.53
N ILE A 54 -14.51 0.17 -5.52
CA ILE A 54 -14.96 -0.82 -4.55
C ILE A 54 -16.49 -0.82 -4.54
N LEU A 55 -17.11 -1.97 -4.81
CA LEU A 55 -18.56 -2.10 -4.94
C LEU A 55 -19.05 -3.49 -4.55
N PHE A 56 -20.34 -3.62 -4.25
CA PHE A 56 -20.96 -4.92 -4.12
C PHE A 56 -21.14 -5.60 -5.48
N ILE A 57 -21.15 -6.93 -5.51
CA ILE A 57 -21.27 -7.74 -6.74
C ILE A 57 -22.57 -7.49 -7.54
N ASP A 58 -23.58 -6.85 -6.94
CA ASP A 58 -24.85 -6.50 -7.57
C ASP A 58 -24.98 -5.01 -7.91
N GLU A 59 -23.94 -4.23 -7.68
CA GLU A 59 -23.84 -2.82 -8.03
C GLU A 59 -23.14 -2.62 -9.38
N THR A 60 -23.21 -1.40 -9.88
CA THR A 60 -22.59 -1.01 -11.16
C THR A 60 -21.50 0.04 -10.97
N LEU A 61 -20.56 0.08 -11.91
CA LEU A 61 -19.52 1.10 -12.00
C LEU A 61 -19.55 1.80 -13.36
N THR A 62 -18.80 2.90 -13.42
CA THR A 62 -18.45 3.63 -14.63
C THR A 62 -16.96 3.47 -14.91
N ILE A 63 -16.60 3.17 -16.15
CA ILE A 63 -15.21 3.19 -16.63
C ILE A 63 -15.03 4.41 -17.52
N MET A 64 -13.94 5.16 -17.28
CA MET A 64 -13.48 6.25 -18.15
C MET A 64 -12.05 5.94 -18.64
N VAL A 65 -11.77 6.20 -19.91
CA VAL A 65 -10.46 5.97 -20.54
C VAL A 65 -10.08 7.16 -21.41
N LYS A 66 -8.86 7.69 -21.23
CA LYS A 66 -8.30 8.66 -22.18
C LYS A 66 -7.83 7.94 -23.45
N ASP A 67 -8.34 8.31 -24.61
CA ASP A 67 -7.84 7.85 -25.90
C ASP A 67 -7.94 8.96 -26.96
N SER A 68 -6.86 9.71 -27.11
CA SER A 68 -6.77 10.79 -28.10
C SER A 68 -6.75 10.27 -29.55
N SER A 69 -6.36 9.01 -29.77
CA SER A 69 -6.40 8.36 -31.10
C SER A 69 -7.82 7.94 -31.50
N GLY A 70 -8.66 7.71 -30.49
CA GLY A 70 -10.06 7.40 -30.58
C GLY A 70 -10.89 8.50 -31.21
N LEU A 71 -10.45 9.77 -31.26
CA LEU A 71 -11.22 10.91 -31.81
C LEU A 71 -11.74 10.73 -33.27
N LYS A 72 -11.24 9.72 -34.02
CA LYS A 72 -11.74 9.33 -35.35
C LYS A 72 -12.91 8.33 -35.32
N SER A 73 -13.19 7.71 -34.17
CA SER A 73 -14.23 6.72 -33.90
C SER A 73 -15.04 7.17 -32.69
N LYS A 74 -16.37 7.08 -32.73
CA LYS A 74 -17.20 7.43 -31.57
C LYS A 74 -17.19 6.39 -30.46
N SER A 75 -16.59 5.23 -30.70
CA SER A 75 -16.51 4.14 -29.74
C SER A 75 -15.20 3.36 -29.79
N ILE A 76 -14.85 2.73 -28.66
CA ILE A 76 -13.73 1.80 -28.52
C ILE A 76 -14.17 0.52 -27.79
N SER A 77 -13.73 -0.64 -28.30
CA SER A 77 -14.02 -1.95 -27.72
C SER A 77 -12.88 -2.51 -26.85
N LYS A 78 -11.73 -1.83 -26.82
CA LYS A 78 -10.51 -2.38 -26.22
C LYS A 78 -10.27 -1.84 -24.80
N LEU A 79 -10.89 -2.48 -23.81
CA LEU A 79 -10.38 -2.45 -22.45
C LEU A 79 -9.15 -3.36 -22.38
N THR A 80 -7.95 -2.84 -22.68
CA THR A 80 -6.74 -3.67 -22.53
C THR A 80 -6.59 -4.13 -21.09
N ASN A 81 -6.04 -5.33 -20.91
CA ASN A 81 -5.82 -5.98 -19.63
C ASN A 81 -7.07 -6.51 -18.93
N ILE A 82 -8.29 -5.97 -19.08
CA ILE A 82 -9.49 -6.61 -18.51
C ILE A 82 -9.79 -7.95 -19.23
N PRO A 83 -9.89 -9.10 -18.53
CA PRO A 83 -10.22 -10.36 -19.16
C PRO A 83 -11.56 -10.26 -19.89
N SER A 84 -11.61 -10.81 -21.10
CA SER A 84 -12.86 -10.88 -21.87
C SER A 84 -13.93 -11.58 -21.05
N GLY A 85 -15.13 -10.99 -20.98
CA GLY A 85 -16.24 -11.52 -20.20
C GLY A 85 -16.14 -11.28 -18.69
N PHE A 86 -15.15 -10.51 -18.22
CA PHE A 86 -15.10 -10.15 -16.79
C PHE A 86 -16.19 -9.15 -16.41
N LEU A 87 -16.47 -8.16 -17.26
CA LEU A 87 -17.52 -7.17 -17.06
C LEU A 87 -18.62 -7.30 -18.12
N GLU A 88 -19.84 -6.97 -17.73
CA GLU A 88 -21.02 -6.89 -18.58
C GLU A 88 -21.71 -5.54 -18.45
N VAL A 89 -22.33 -5.09 -19.53
CA VAL A 89 -23.24 -3.94 -19.52
C VAL A 89 -24.63 -4.37 -19.08
N TYR A 90 -25.19 -3.68 -18.10
CA TYR A 90 -26.58 -3.88 -17.66
C TYR A 90 -27.49 -2.74 -18.14
N PRO A 91 -28.73 -3.05 -18.59
CA PRO A 91 -29.39 -4.36 -18.61
C PRO A 91 -29.11 -5.23 -19.86
N ALA A 92 -28.30 -4.76 -20.81
CA ALA A 92 -28.19 -5.35 -22.15
C ALA A 92 -27.36 -6.66 -22.26
N SER A 93 -26.75 -7.16 -21.17
CA SER A 93 -25.91 -8.37 -21.11
C SER A 93 -24.96 -8.52 -22.32
N SER A 94 -24.24 -7.44 -22.63
CA SER A 94 -23.30 -7.35 -23.76
C SER A 94 -21.89 -7.04 -23.27
N ASN A 95 -20.90 -7.36 -24.11
CA ASN A 95 -19.53 -6.96 -23.88
C ASN A 95 -19.43 -5.43 -23.82
N PRO A 96 -18.59 -4.87 -22.93
CA PRO A 96 -18.45 -3.44 -22.77
C PRO A 96 -17.81 -2.80 -24.01
N GLU A 97 -18.52 -1.81 -24.57
CA GLU A 97 -18.00 -0.82 -25.50
C GLU A 97 -18.07 0.56 -24.80
N LEU A 98 -17.06 1.40 -25.00
CA LEU A 98 -16.98 2.74 -24.42
C LEU A 98 -17.19 3.78 -25.51
N TYR A 99 -17.77 4.93 -25.14
CA TYR A 99 -18.25 5.95 -26.06
C TYR A 99 -17.73 7.34 -25.67
N ASP A 100 -17.45 8.17 -26.68
CA ASP A 100 -17.08 9.59 -26.56
C ASP A 100 -18.07 10.41 -27.42
N ASP A 101 -19.36 10.30 -27.09
CA ASP A 101 -20.48 10.82 -27.88
C ASP A 101 -21.57 11.52 -27.06
N GLY A 102 -21.32 11.77 -25.77
CA GLY A 102 -22.25 12.37 -24.81
C GLY A 102 -23.35 11.42 -24.33
N THR A 103 -23.19 10.11 -24.56
CA THR A 103 -24.14 9.08 -24.10
C THR A 103 -23.46 8.05 -23.22
N ASN A 104 -24.23 7.10 -22.66
CA ASN A 104 -23.69 5.97 -21.89
C ASN A 104 -22.82 6.35 -20.68
N GLY A 105 -23.05 7.53 -20.10
CA GLY A 105 -22.30 8.07 -18.97
C GLY A 105 -21.18 9.03 -19.36
N ASP A 106 -20.93 9.21 -20.67
CA ASP A 106 -20.02 10.22 -21.18
C ASP A 106 -20.58 11.64 -20.98
N LEU A 107 -19.76 12.54 -20.43
CA LEU A 107 -20.18 13.89 -20.06
C LEU A 107 -20.13 14.86 -21.24
N GLU A 108 -19.14 14.73 -22.11
CA GLU A 108 -18.86 15.69 -23.18
C GLU A 108 -18.38 14.97 -24.44
N ALA A 109 -19.15 15.03 -25.52
CA ALA A 109 -18.81 14.35 -26.77
C ALA A 109 -17.55 14.92 -27.45
N ASN A 110 -16.72 14.02 -27.99
CA ASN A 110 -15.48 14.27 -28.73
C ASN A 110 -14.40 14.97 -27.90
N ASP A 111 -14.33 14.65 -26.60
CA ASP A 111 -13.36 15.22 -25.68
C ASP A 111 -12.13 14.29 -25.45
N GLY A 112 -12.13 13.12 -26.09
CA GLY A 112 -11.11 12.09 -26.00
C GLY A 112 -11.24 11.19 -24.78
N ILE A 113 -12.33 11.29 -24.02
CA ILE A 113 -12.61 10.50 -22.82
C ILE A 113 -13.74 9.51 -23.10
N PHE A 114 -13.36 8.29 -23.40
CA PHE A 114 -14.30 7.21 -23.67
C PHE A 114 -14.87 6.67 -22.36
N THR A 115 -16.20 6.67 -22.25
CA THR A 115 -16.91 6.35 -21.02
C THR A 115 -17.95 5.25 -21.23
N ARG A 116 -18.13 4.42 -20.20
CA ARG A 116 -19.26 3.48 -20.12
C ARG A 116 -19.70 3.29 -18.68
N SER A 117 -20.93 3.69 -18.39
CA SER A 117 -21.64 3.42 -17.14
C SER A 117 -22.41 2.09 -17.19
N CYS A 118 -22.99 1.71 -16.06
CA CYS A 118 -23.78 0.49 -15.89
C CYS A 118 -23.01 -0.81 -16.17
N LEU A 119 -21.71 -0.80 -15.87
CA LEU A 119 -20.88 -1.99 -15.93
C LEU A 119 -20.90 -2.72 -14.61
N SER A 120 -20.83 -4.04 -14.63
CA SER A 120 -20.66 -4.82 -13.39
C SER A 120 -20.02 -6.17 -13.67
N LEU A 121 -19.62 -6.87 -12.60
CA LEU A 121 -19.05 -8.21 -12.68
C LEU A 121 -20.02 -9.16 -13.38
N SER A 122 -19.52 -9.82 -14.43
CA SER A 122 -20.29 -10.84 -15.15
C SER A 122 -20.69 -11.98 -14.23
N SER A 123 -21.91 -12.49 -14.42
CA SER A 123 -22.41 -13.61 -13.61
C SER A 123 -21.58 -14.87 -13.77
N SER A 124 -20.91 -15.07 -14.92
CA SER A 124 -19.99 -16.20 -15.13
C SER A 124 -18.63 -16.04 -14.46
N SER A 125 -18.26 -14.82 -14.09
CA SER A 125 -16.96 -14.52 -13.48
C SER A 125 -16.99 -14.61 -11.96
N TRP A 126 -18.18 -14.49 -11.34
CA TRP A 126 -18.31 -14.58 -9.89
C TRP A 126 -18.40 -16.03 -9.40
N ASN A 127 -17.52 -16.39 -8.47
CA ASN A 127 -17.65 -17.62 -7.69
C ASN A 127 -18.46 -17.35 -6.42
N GLN A 128 -19.64 -17.97 -6.27
CA GLN A 128 -20.53 -17.78 -5.11
C GLN A 128 -19.91 -18.20 -3.77
N SER A 129 -18.86 -19.02 -3.76
CA SER A 129 -18.15 -19.38 -2.53
C SER A 129 -17.13 -18.32 -2.07
N LYS A 130 -16.88 -17.27 -2.87
CA LYS A 130 -15.97 -16.18 -2.50
C LYS A 130 -16.71 -15.09 -1.73
N ASN A 131 -16.00 -14.42 -0.83
CA ASN A 131 -16.47 -13.20 -0.18
C ASN A 131 -16.10 -11.95 -0.96
N THR A 132 -15.02 -12.03 -1.73
CA THR A 132 -14.49 -10.92 -2.51
C THR A 132 -13.79 -11.44 -3.75
N ASP A 133 -13.81 -10.64 -4.82
CA ASP A 133 -13.03 -10.88 -6.02
C ASP A 133 -12.43 -9.57 -6.52
N GLN A 134 -11.27 -9.67 -7.15
CA GLN A 134 -10.52 -8.50 -7.60
C GLN A 134 -10.11 -8.72 -9.05
N ALA A 135 -10.25 -7.66 -9.86
CA ALA A 135 -9.50 -7.58 -11.11
C ALA A 135 -9.08 -6.14 -11.36
N PHE A 136 -7.81 -5.97 -11.72
CA PHE A 136 -7.17 -4.66 -11.81
C PHE A 136 -7.33 -3.92 -10.47
N ASP A 137 -7.85 -2.70 -10.57
CA ASP A 137 -8.05 -1.79 -9.45
C ASP A 137 -9.49 -1.86 -8.94
N ILE A 138 -10.27 -2.87 -9.33
CA ILE A 138 -11.67 -3.04 -8.95
C ILE A 138 -11.83 -4.19 -7.95
N PHE A 139 -12.54 -3.92 -6.85
CA PHE A 139 -12.89 -4.88 -5.81
C PHE A 139 -14.41 -5.10 -5.79
N PHE A 140 -14.81 -6.36 -5.95
CA PHE A 140 -16.20 -6.79 -5.84
C PHE A 140 -16.42 -7.53 -4.52
N ILE A 141 -17.37 -7.05 -3.73
CA ILE A 141 -17.70 -7.60 -2.42
C ILE A 141 -19.01 -8.38 -2.50
N ASN A 142 -19.08 -9.54 -1.85
CA ASN A 142 -20.33 -10.26 -1.73
C ASN A 142 -21.40 -9.38 -1.05
N LYS A 143 -22.56 -9.26 -1.68
CA LYS A 143 -23.68 -8.43 -1.19
C LYS A 143 -24.21 -8.86 0.19
N SER A 144 -23.87 -10.06 0.67
CA SER A 144 -24.19 -10.49 2.05
C SER A 144 -23.55 -9.61 3.13
N TYR A 145 -22.51 -8.85 2.79
CA TYR A 145 -21.88 -7.89 3.71
C TYR A 145 -22.54 -6.51 3.71
N ARG A 146 -23.61 -6.32 2.92
CA ARG A 146 -24.41 -5.10 2.98
C ARG A 146 -25.00 -4.91 4.38
N ASN A 147 -24.92 -3.71 4.91
CA ASN A 147 -25.37 -3.24 6.22
C ASN A 147 -24.62 -3.84 7.42
N THR A 148 -23.47 -4.49 7.22
CA THR A 148 -22.70 -5.07 8.34
C THR A 148 -21.81 -4.06 9.05
N GLU A 149 -21.38 -3.01 8.35
CA GLU A 149 -20.51 -1.97 8.89
C GLU A 149 -21.26 -0.64 8.97
N LYS A 150 -21.09 0.07 10.10
CA LYS A 150 -21.73 1.36 10.35
C LYS A 150 -20.68 2.41 10.65
N VAL A 151 -20.96 3.63 10.21
CA VAL A 151 -20.15 4.81 10.55
C VAL A 151 -21.00 5.85 11.27
N PHE A 152 -20.34 6.63 12.11
CA PHE A 152 -20.92 7.78 12.81
C PHE A 152 -20.32 9.05 12.23
N GLU A 153 -21.15 9.97 11.75
CA GLU A 153 -20.69 11.26 11.27
C GLU A 153 -20.30 12.13 12.47
N LEU A 154 -19.07 12.65 12.48
CA LEU A 154 -18.61 13.60 13.48
C LEU A 154 -18.96 15.03 13.07
N TYR A 155 -18.79 15.33 11.78
CA TYR A 155 -19.19 16.57 11.12
C TYR A 155 -19.12 16.38 9.59
N PRO A 156 -19.66 17.31 8.77
CA PRO A 156 -19.72 17.13 7.32
C PRO A 156 -18.37 16.77 6.68
N GLY A 157 -18.33 15.60 6.04
CA GLY A 157 -17.13 15.05 5.38
C GLY A 157 -16.18 14.27 6.29
N LEU A 158 -16.50 14.08 7.58
CA LEU A 158 -15.77 13.19 8.47
C LEU A 158 -16.72 12.25 9.20
N SER A 159 -16.61 10.96 8.87
CA SER A 159 -17.26 9.88 9.60
C SER A 159 -16.22 8.93 10.19
N ILE A 160 -16.63 8.12 11.16
CA ILE A 160 -15.74 7.20 11.87
C ILE A 160 -16.45 5.90 12.24
N ASN A 161 -15.70 4.81 12.33
CA ASN A 161 -16.13 3.58 13.02
C ASN A 161 -15.00 3.02 13.90
N ASP A 162 -15.11 1.76 14.33
CA ASP A 162 -14.11 1.09 15.17
C ASP A 162 -12.77 0.82 14.48
N THR A 163 -12.68 1.02 13.16
CA THR A 163 -11.53 0.65 12.31
C THR A 163 -10.91 1.79 11.51
N GLY A 164 -11.57 2.94 11.41
CA GLY A 164 -10.95 4.12 10.80
C GLY A 164 -11.88 5.31 10.64
N PHE A 165 -11.28 6.38 10.12
CA PHE A 165 -11.94 7.59 9.66
C PHE A 165 -12.25 7.46 8.16
N PHE A 166 -13.39 8.00 7.76
CA PHE A 166 -13.86 8.10 6.39
C PHE A 166 -14.01 9.58 6.05
N ILE A 167 -13.08 10.04 5.23
CA ILE A 167 -12.74 11.46 5.05
C ILE A 167 -13.03 11.84 3.60
N SER A 168 -13.93 12.81 3.42
CA SER A 168 -14.24 13.39 2.13
C SER A 168 -13.56 14.73 2.00
N LEU A 169 -12.73 14.88 0.98
CA LEU A 169 -11.88 16.04 0.73
C LEU A 169 -12.36 16.88 -0.47
N GLY A 170 -13.40 16.46 -1.19
CA GLY A 170 -13.88 17.22 -2.34
C GLY A 170 -12.90 17.22 -3.51
N ASP A 171 -12.87 18.34 -4.23
CA ASP A 171 -12.04 18.53 -5.42
C ASP A 171 -10.53 18.48 -5.10
N GLU A 172 -10.13 18.75 -3.85
CA GLU A 172 -8.75 18.55 -3.41
C GLU A 172 -8.28 17.12 -3.68
N TYR A 173 -9.13 16.11 -3.45
CA TYR A 173 -8.77 14.72 -3.70
C TYR A 173 -8.57 14.44 -5.18
N THR A 174 -9.54 14.78 -6.03
CA THR A 174 -9.45 14.51 -7.48
C THR A 174 -8.28 15.26 -8.14
N ASN A 175 -8.00 16.48 -7.70
CA ASN A 175 -6.90 17.30 -8.22
C ASN A 175 -5.51 16.78 -7.83
N ASN A 176 -5.38 16.05 -6.72
CA ASN A 176 -4.07 15.66 -6.19
C ASN A 176 -3.79 14.16 -6.24
N ILE A 177 -4.80 13.29 -6.17
CA ILE A 177 -4.63 11.84 -6.00
C ILE A 177 -3.69 11.20 -7.03
N LYS A 178 -3.68 11.69 -8.27
CA LYS A 178 -2.85 11.16 -9.37
C LYS A 178 -1.68 12.07 -9.78
N PHE A 179 -1.70 13.35 -9.40
CA PHE A 179 -0.69 14.32 -9.81
C PHE A 179 0.30 14.66 -8.69
N ASN A 180 -0.18 14.68 -7.44
CA ASN A 180 0.55 15.19 -6.30
C ASN A 180 -0.04 14.63 -4.99
N SER A 181 -0.03 13.30 -4.83
CA SER A 181 -0.60 12.64 -3.65
C SER A 181 0.02 13.14 -2.34
N SER A 182 1.25 13.65 -2.38
CA SER A 182 1.90 14.34 -1.25
C SER A 182 1.10 15.51 -0.68
N GLN A 183 0.29 16.23 -1.48
CA GLN A 183 -0.57 17.29 -0.94
C GLN A 183 -1.63 16.74 0.01
N LEU A 184 -2.09 15.50 -0.22
CA LEU A 184 -3.11 14.86 0.61
C LEU A 184 -2.53 14.31 1.92
N THR A 185 -1.23 14.04 1.97
CA THR A 185 -0.59 13.30 3.08
C THR A 185 0.52 14.07 3.80
N SER A 186 0.97 15.22 3.27
CA SER A 186 1.99 16.04 3.93
C SER A 186 1.42 16.68 5.21
N PRO A 187 2.18 16.73 6.32
CA PRO A 187 1.74 17.42 7.54
C PRO A 187 1.38 18.90 7.29
N SER A 188 2.03 19.53 6.31
CA SER A 188 1.86 20.96 6.01
C SER A 188 0.56 21.29 5.27
N THR A 189 -0.05 20.31 4.59
CA THR A 189 -1.20 20.55 3.70
C THR A 189 -2.36 19.58 3.93
N SER A 190 -2.15 18.48 4.65
CA SER A 190 -3.17 17.43 4.79
C SER A 190 -4.34 17.88 5.64
N ARG A 191 -5.44 18.26 4.97
CA ARG A 191 -6.72 18.52 5.67
C ARG A 191 -7.26 17.29 6.38
N ALA A 192 -6.89 16.09 5.92
CA ALA A 192 -7.28 14.83 6.56
C ALA A 192 -6.61 14.66 7.94
N MET A 193 -5.31 14.96 8.07
CA MET A 193 -4.65 14.97 9.39
C MET A 193 -5.28 16.01 10.32
N ALA A 194 -5.46 17.24 9.83
CA ALA A 194 -6.08 18.33 10.60
C ALA A 194 -7.47 17.95 11.14
N ALA A 195 -8.27 17.29 10.31
CA ALA A 195 -9.60 16.83 10.70
C ALA A 195 -9.55 15.79 11.82
N VAL A 196 -8.61 14.85 11.76
CA VAL A 196 -8.44 13.81 12.77
C VAL A 196 -7.89 14.40 14.08
N TRP A 197 -6.87 15.26 14.02
CA TRP A 197 -6.36 15.97 15.20
C TRP A 197 -7.44 16.81 15.87
N ALA A 198 -8.24 17.57 15.11
CA ALA A 198 -9.36 18.31 15.66
C ALA A 198 -10.43 17.41 16.31
N ALA A 199 -10.63 16.20 15.78
CA ALA A 199 -11.65 15.27 16.26
C ALA A 199 -11.21 14.35 17.42
N ARG A 200 -9.92 14.09 17.57
CA ARG A 200 -9.37 13.09 18.51
C ARG A 200 -8.09 13.50 19.24
N GLY A 201 -7.44 14.57 18.84
CA GLY A 201 -6.15 15.02 19.39
C GLY A 201 -5.00 14.08 19.06
N ASP A 202 -3.93 14.22 19.82
CA ASP A 202 -2.62 13.61 19.57
C ASP A 202 -2.53 12.23 20.23
N ILE A 203 -3.30 11.29 19.68
CA ILE A 203 -3.44 9.95 20.26
C ILE A 203 -2.87 8.84 19.37
N PHE A 204 -2.45 9.16 18.15
CA PHE A 204 -1.98 8.18 17.17
C PHE A 204 -0.48 8.29 16.96
N ASP A 205 0.19 7.14 16.91
CA ASP A 205 1.63 7.08 16.70
C ASP A 205 1.97 7.13 15.21
N ILE A 206 1.09 6.60 14.35
CA ILE A 206 1.25 6.63 12.89
C ILE A 206 -0.12 6.89 12.22
N PHE A 207 -0.15 7.76 11.21
CA PHE A 207 -1.29 7.89 10.32
C PHE A 207 -1.13 7.04 9.07
N VAL A 208 -2.20 6.38 8.66
CA VAL A 208 -2.24 5.55 7.44
C VAL A 208 -3.30 6.11 6.51
N PHE A 209 -2.88 6.61 5.35
CA PHE A 209 -3.73 7.17 4.31
C PHE A 209 -4.04 6.12 3.27
N THR A 210 -5.33 5.92 3.04
CA THR A 210 -5.80 4.88 2.12
C THR A 210 -6.79 5.48 1.14
N PRO A 211 -6.45 5.53 -0.16
CA PRO A 211 -7.39 6.03 -1.15
C PRO A 211 -8.49 5.01 -1.43
N ARG A 212 -9.59 5.49 -2.01
CA ARG A 212 -10.68 4.64 -2.51
C ARG A 212 -10.42 4.02 -3.89
N HIS A 213 -9.51 4.58 -4.69
CA HIS A 213 -9.04 4.03 -5.96
C HIS A 213 -7.50 4.09 -6.05
N ALA A 214 -6.88 3.41 -7.02
CA ALA A 214 -5.42 3.41 -7.18
C ALA A 214 -4.88 4.84 -7.36
N GLY A 215 -3.97 5.28 -6.49
CA GLY A 215 -3.37 6.63 -6.48
C GLY A 215 -1.88 6.66 -6.77
N GLY A 216 -1.20 5.52 -6.90
CA GLY A 216 0.23 5.44 -7.23
C GLY A 216 0.99 4.53 -6.27
N GLY A 217 2.31 4.71 -6.20
CA GLY A 217 3.16 3.98 -5.27
C GLY A 217 2.85 4.32 -3.81
N ALA A 218 3.19 3.40 -2.91
CA ALA A 218 3.20 3.65 -1.48
C ALA A 218 4.41 4.51 -1.09
N GLY A 219 4.37 5.09 0.11
CA GLY A 219 5.49 5.82 0.69
C GLY A 219 5.12 6.45 2.02
N MET A 220 6.01 7.25 2.59
CA MET A 220 5.73 7.93 3.86
C MET A 220 6.40 9.27 4.07
N TRP A 221 5.85 9.98 5.05
CA TRP A 221 6.44 11.12 5.72
C TRP A 221 6.90 10.69 7.10
N ARG A 222 8.22 10.69 7.32
CA ARG A 222 8.83 10.46 8.63
C ARG A 222 8.91 11.79 9.37
N LEU A 223 8.25 11.91 10.51
CA LEU A 223 7.98 13.19 11.18
C LEU A 223 8.81 13.36 12.45
N HIS A 224 8.81 12.35 13.33
CA HIS A 224 9.55 12.34 14.58
C HIS A 224 10.32 11.05 14.77
N ASP A 225 11.62 11.15 15.12
CA ASP A 225 12.52 10.02 15.33
C ASP A 225 13.14 10.04 16.72
N PHE A 226 12.33 9.69 17.72
CA PHE A 226 12.80 9.60 19.10
C PHE A 226 13.41 8.23 19.45
N ILE A 227 13.22 7.19 18.62
CA ILE A 227 13.85 5.88 18.81
C ILE A 227 15.35 5.98 18.47
N GLN A 228 16.21 5.78 19.46
CA GLN A 228 17.66 5.91 19.31
C GLN A 228 18.34 4.59 18.96
N GLY A 229 19.59 4.68 18.50
CA GLY A 229 20.37 3.55 18.00
C GLY A 229 20.19 3.28 16.50
N LEU A 230 19.46 4.15 15.78
CA LEU A 230 19.14 4.01 14.36
C LEU A 230 19.82 5.04 13.45
N ASN A 231 20.71 5.86 14.02
CA ASN A 231 21.45 6.92 13.34
C ASN A 231 20.56 8.00 12.67
N HIS A 232 19.29 8.09 13.08
CA HIS A 232 18.45 9.26 12.80
C HIS A 232 18.84 10.41 13.73
N ASN A 233 19.10 11.58 13.15
CA ASN A 233 19.53 12.78 13.87
C ASN A 233 18.66 13.97 13.47
N PRO A 234 17.36 13.98 13.84
CA PRO A 234 16.47 15.11 13.60
C PRO A 234 17.05 16.39 14.23
N SER A 235 16.94 17.52 13.52
CA SER A 235 17.59 18.78 13.91
C SER A 235 16.77 19.66 14.84
N CYS A 236 15.46 19.41 14.96
CA CYS A 236 14.58 20.20 15.81
C CYS A 236 14.34 19.56 17.18
N SER A 237 13.75 20.35 18.09
CA SER A 237 13.25 19.84 19.37
C SER A 237 12.30 18.68 19.15
N ASP A 238 12.07 17.90 20.21
CA ASP A 238 11.08 16.82 20.18
C ASP A 238 11.35 15.73 19.13
N TYR A 239 12.61 15.61 18.72
CA TYR A 239 13.08 14.66 17.72
C TYR A 239 12.42 14.86 16.35
N SER A 240 12.05 16.10 16.01
CA SER A 240 11.34 16.47 14.79
C SER A 240 12.27 16.75 13.60
N TYR A 241 11.79 16.42 12.41
CA TYR A 241 12.37 16.85 11.13
C TYR A 241 11.99 18.28 10.70
N CYS A 242 11.43 19.08 11.62
CA CYS A 242 11.12 20.49 11.39
C CYS A 242 10.07 20.72 10.30
N TYR A 243 9.11 19.81 10.16
CA TYR A 243 8.00 20.03 9.25
C TYR A 243 7.09 21.15 9.77
N ASN A 244 6.51 21.91 8.86
CA ASN A 244 5.38 22.76 9.19
C ASN A 244 4.11 21.91 9.20
N TYR A 245 3.23 22.18 10.15
CA TYR A 245 1.94 21.53 10.28
C TYR A 245 0.82 22.50 9.91
N ILE A 246 -0.20 21.99 9.22
CA ILE A 246 -1.33 22.78 8.72
C ILE A 246 -2.11 23.52 9.84
N ASP A 247 -2.13 22.97 11.05
CA ASP A 247 -2.76 23.58 12.23
C ASP A 247 -1.75 24.30 13.14
N SER A 248 -0.48 24.38 12.72
CA SER A 248 0.63 24.99 13.46
C SER A 248 0.97 24.32 14.81
N GLN A 249 0.59 23.06 15.02
CA GLN A 249 0.97 22.27 16.20
C GLN A 249 1.96 21.16 15.83
N GLU A 250 2.89 20.82 16.74
CA GLU A 250 4.00 19.90 16.41
C GLU A 250 3.60 18.43 16.38
N HIS A 251 2.61 18.01 17.18
CA HIS A 251 2.17 16.61 17.32
C HIS A 251 3.32 15.60 17.57
N PRO A 252 4.12 15.79 18.64
CA PRO A 252 5.33 14.99 18.89
C PRO A 252 5.09 13.47 18.97
N GLU A 253 3.88 13.03 19.30
CA GLU A 253 3.47 11.63 19.38
C GLU A 253 3.49 10.93 18.01
N LEU A 254 3.31 11.68 16.92
CA LEU A 254 3.18 11.14 15.57
C LEU A 254 4.56 10.85 14.95
N ILE A 255 4.95 9.58 14.85
CA ILE A 255 6.19 9.12 14.22
C ILE A 255 6.15 9.37 12.72
N ALA A 256 5.05 9.02 12.05
CA ALA A 256 4.96 9.07 10.59
C ALA A 256 3.54 9.19 10.03
N GLY A 257 3.45 9.64 8.78
CA GLY A 257 2.27 9.54 7.92
C GLY A 257 2.56 8.64 6.71
N THR A 258 1.87 7.51 6.61
CA THR A 258 2.05 6.46 5.60
C THR A 258 0.98 6.52 4.52
N TRP A 259 1.39 6.62 3.26
CA TRP A 259 0.54 6.52 2.07
C TRP A 259 0.58 5.11 1.49
N ILE A 260 -0.58 4.46 1.35
CA ILE A 260 -0.64 3.10 0.80
C ILE A 260 -0.73 3.06 -0.72
N GLY A 261 -1.22 4.14 -1.35
CA GLY A 261 -1.31 4.26 -2.82
C GLY A 261 -2.36 3.38 -3.51
N TRP A 262 -2.95 2.42 -2.81
CA TRP A 262 -3.90 1.46 -3.38
C TRP A 262 -5.17 1.34 -2.54
N PRO A 263 -6.28 0.83 -3.13
CA PRO A 263 -7.50 0.53 -2.38
C PRO A 263 -7.33 -0.69 -1.45
N SER A 264 -6.40 -1.59 -1.75
CA SER A 264 -5.96 -2.64 -0.83
C SER A 264 -4.91 -2.13 0.15
N ILE A 265 -4.63 -2.91 1.20
CA ILE A 265 -3.62 -2.56 2.22
C ILE A 265 -2.24 -3.19 1.96
N GLN A 266 -1.96 -3.59 0.71
CA GLN A 266 -0.81 -4.42 0.33
C GLN A 266 0.55 -3.91 0.84
N SER A 267 0.74 -2.60 0.84
CA SER A 267 2.01 -1.96 1.20
C SER A 267 2.12 -1.59 2.68
N LEU A 268 1.07 -1.77 3.47
CA LEU A 268 1.00 -1.22 4.82
C LEU A 268 2.16 -1.69 5.70
N THR A 269 2.44 -2.98 5.73
CA THR A 269 3.50 -3.55 6.58
C THR A 269 4.88 -3.04 6.20
N HIS A 270 5.16 -2.94 4.90
CA HIS A 270 6.40 -2.39 4.37
C HIS A 270 6.57 -0.94 4.81
N GLU A 271 5.53 -0.12 4.65
CA GLU A 271 5.59 1.26 5.09
C GLU A 271 5.67 1.36 6.62
N LEU A 272 5.01 0.52 7.41
CA LEU A 272 5.17 0.53 8.86
C LEU A 272 6.61 0.23 9.29
N GLU A 273 7.33 -0.64 8.58
CA GLU A 273 8.76 -0.86 8.82
C GLU A 273 9.58 0.40 8.54
N HIS A 274 9.28 1.11 7.44
CA HIS A 274 9.87 2.43 7.19
C HIS A 274 9.53 3.45 8.27
N ALA A 275 8.38 3.38 8.94
CA ALA A 275 7.99 4.34 9.99
C ALA A 275 8.72 4.03 11.29
N MET A 276 8.64 2.77 11.69
CA MET A 276 9.06 2.31 13.00
C MET A 276 10.57 2.39 13.21
N PHE A 277 11.34 2.12 12.16
CA PHE A 277 12.79 2.15 12.27
C PHE A 277 13.46 2.89 11.14
N GLY A 278 13.01 2.71 9.89
CA GLY A 278 13.72 3.28 8.75
C GLY A 278 15.17 2.77 8.69
N ILE A 279 15.89 3.03 7.61
CA ILE A 279 17.22 2.42 7.41
C ILE A 279 18.29 3.49 7.15
N ASN A 280 18.52 4.38 8.10
CA ASN A 280 19.62 5.36 7.98
C ASN A 280 20.95 4.80 8.50
N THR A 281 21.34 3.62 8.04
CA THR A 281 22.45 2.82 8.62
C THR A 281 23.62 2.70 7.66
N LYS A 282 24.01 3.84 7.08
CA LYS A 282 25.17 3.94 6.18
C LYS A 282 26.43 3.31 6.80
N ASP A 283 27.25 2.73 5.95
CA ASP A 283 28.53 2.09 6.30
C ASP A 283 28.36 0.87 7.22
N PHE A 284 27.18 0.23 7.25
CA PHE A 284 26.91 -1.02 7.98
C PHE A 284 26.52 -2.14 7.01
N PRO A 285 26.97 -3.39 7.19
CA PRO A 285 27.88 -3.87 8.24
C PRO A 285 29.31 -3.33 8.15
N GLU A 286 29.74 -2.95 6.95
CA GLU A 286 31.04 -2.32 6.72
C GLU A 286 30.94 -1.15 5.73
N SER A 287 31.81 -0.16 5.90
CA SER A 287 31.97 0.94 4.95
C SER A 287 32.52 0.43 3.62
N GLY A 288 32.04 0.97 2.50
CA GLY A 288 32.63 0.68 1.21
C GLY A 288 31.63 0.53 0.07
N ASN A 289 30.59 1.36 0.04
CA ASN A 289 29.77 1.46 -1.15
C ASN A 289 30.60 1.99 -2.34
N ARG A 290 30.95 1.08 -3.25
CA ARG A 290 31.70 1.42 -4.48
C ARG A 290 30.81 2.02 -5.58
N GLY A 291 29.53 2.28 -5.29
CA GLY A 291 28.53 2.74 -6.26
C GLY A 291 28.27 1.74 -7.39
N LYS A 292 28.72 0.49 -7.21
CA LYS A 292 28.62 -0.58 -8.20
C LYS A 292 27.77 -1.71 -7.60
N PHE A 293 26.72 -2.08 -8.33
CA PHE A 293 25.88 -3.24 -8.03
C PHE A 293 26.74 -4.48 -7.71
N LEU A 294 26.33 -5.25 -6.70
CA LEU A 294 27.03 -6.41 -6.10
C LEU A 294 28.33 -6.16 -5.35
N LEU A 295 28.93 -4.97 -5.46
CA LEU A 295 30.17 -4.62 -4.78
C LEU A 295 29.94 -3.70 -3.58
N THR A 296 28.68 -3.56 -3.17
CA THR A 296 28.27 -2.79 -2.00
C THR A 296 28.53 -3.63 -0.76
N ARG A 297 29.32 -3.09 0.17
CA ARG A 297 29.58 -3.73 1.47
C ARG A 297 28.51 -3.44 2.51
N GLU A 298 27.67 -2.46 2.19
CA GLU A 298 26.56 -2.04 3.02
C GLU A 298 25.34 -2.92 2.74
N TRP A 299 24.56 -3.19 3.80
CA TRP A 299 23.30 -3.92 3.68
C TRP A 299 22.16 -3.04 3.12
N THR A 300 22.38 -1.73 2.97
CA THR A 300 21.46 -0.75 2.38
C THR A 300 22.26 0.20 1.48
N VAL A 301 21.72 0.56 0.32
CA VAL A 301 22.39 1.45 -0.65
C VAL A 301 21.65 2.77 -0.83
N ASP A 302 20.32 2.73 -0.76
CA ASP A 302 19.46 3.91 -0.86
C ASP A 302 19.08 4.50 0.50
N GLY A 303 19.50 3.86 1.61
CA GLY A 303 19.15 4.28 2.97
C GLY A 303 17.69 4.01 3.34
N MET A 304 16.98 3.19 2.54
CA MET A 304 15.57 2.88 2.74
C MET A 304 15.33 1.37 2.70
N HIS A 305 15.98 0.66 1.80
CA HIS A 305 15.78 -0.77 1.57
C HIS A 305 16.99 -1.61 1.97
N ILE A 306 16.72 -2.88 2.31
CA ILE A 306 17.74 -3.90 2.51
C ILE A 306 18.08 -4.58 1.19
N GLU A 307 19.37 -4.67 0.92
CA GLU A 307 19.91 -5.38 -0.23
C GLU A 307 19.61 -6.87 -0.12
N ALA A 308 19.18 -7.46 -1.24
CA ALA A 308 18.69 -8.83 -1.30
C ALA A 308 19.79 -9.89 -1.12
N ASP A 309 21.06 -9.49 -1.22
CA ASP A 309 22.27 -10.29 -1.02
C ASP A 309 22.70 -10.41 0.45
N SER A 310 21.88 -9.89 1.38
CA SER A 310 21.98 -10.18 2.80
C SER A 310 21.09 -11.37 3.21
N THR A 311 21.34 -12.00 4.36
CA THR A 311 20.46 -13.03 4.93
C THR A 311 19.42 -12.49 5.91
N VAL A 312 19.38 -11.17 6.12
CA VAL A 312 18.39 -10.55 7.02
C VAL A 312 16.99 -10.65 6.40
N ASN A 313 15.96 -10.81 7.23
CA ASN A 313 14.56 -10.86 6.81
C ASN A 313 13.78 -9.63 7.33
N THR A 314 13.05 -8.99 6.41
CA THR A 314 12.29 -7.74 6.59
C THR A 314 11.44 -7.50 5.34
N TYR A 315 10.33 -6.75 5.46
CA TYR A 315 9.59 -6.26 4.30
C TYR A 315 10.35 -5.24 3.45
N LEU A 316 11.37 -4.59 4.01
CA LEU A 316 12.21 -3.63 3.29
C LEU A 316 13.24 -4.30 2.38
N LYS A 317 13.26 -5.65 2.33
CA LYS A 317 14.16 -6.40 1.46
C LYS A 317 13.58 -6.61 0.07
N GLY A 318 14.29 -6.12 -0.93
CA GLY A 318 13.96 -6.34 -2.34
C GLY A 318 14.04 -7.82 -2.79
N PRO A 319 13.63 -8.11 -4.03
CA PRO A 319 13.94 -9.40 -4.64
C PRO A 319 15.44 -9.50 -4.94
N LEU A 320 15.96 -10.73 -5.00
CA LEU A 320 17.32 -10.94 -5.49
C LEU A 320 17.38 -10.58 -6.98
N TRP A 321 18.37 -9.78 -7.37
CA TRP A 321 18.52 -9.28 -8.74
C TRP A 321 19.50 -10.15 -9.55
N ASP A 322 19.36 -10.16 -10.87
CA ASP A 322 20.30 -10.83 -11.77
C ASP A 322 21.71 -10.20 -11.60
N PRO A 323 22.76 -10.98 -11.25
CA PRO A 323 24.11 -10.44 -11.08
C PRO A 323 24.67 -9.68 -12.30
N ALA A 324 24.29 -10.08 -13.51
CA ALA A 324 24.80 -9.48 -14.74
C ALA A 324 23.98 -8.25 -15.18
N ARG A 325 22.68 -8.21 -14.86
CA ARG A 325 21.75 -7.19 -15.40
C ARG A 325 21.19 -6.24 -14.35
N GLY A 326 21.16 -6.61 -13.08
CA GLY A 326 20.55 -5.84 -12.00
C GLY A 326 19.03 -5.72 -12.13
N TYR A 327 18.47 -4.65 -11.55
CA TYR A 327 17.06 -4.29 -11.71
C TYR A 327 16.70 -4.06 -13.20
N PRO A 328 15.51 -4.46 -13.68
CA PRO A 328 14.39 -5.08 -12.96
C PRO A 328 14.38 -6.62 -13.03
N TYR A 329 15.50 -7.26 -13.35
CA TYR A 329 15.55 -8.69 -13.66
C TYR A 329 15.67 -9.52 -12.38
N ALA A 330 14.56 -9.79 -11.69
CA ALA A 330 14.56 -10.60 -10.48
C ALA A 330 14.98 -12.05 -10.77
N VAL A 331 15.68 -12.67 -9.82
CA VAL A 331 16.03 -14.10 -9.85
C VAL A 331 14.83 -14.94 -9.45
N LYS A 332 14.59 -16.02 -10.20
CA LYS A 332 13.59 -17.04 -9.94
C LYS A 332 14.26 -18.41 -9.90
N LEU A 333 13.76 -19.31 -9.06
CA LEU A 333 14.20 -20.71 -9.03
C LEU A 333 13.12 -21.61 -9.63
N LYS A 334 13.55 -22.60 -10.40
CA LYS A 334 12.66 -23.65 -10.90
C LYS A 334 12.55 -24.77 -9.87
N VAL A 335 11.38 -24.89 -9.24
CA VAL A 335 11.07 -25.96 -8.28
C VAL A 335 10.03 -26.88 -8.90
N GLY A 336 10.49 -28.01 -9.44
CA GLY A 336 9.68 -28.88 -10.28
C GLY A 336 9.18 -28.14 -11.54
N ASN A 337 7.86 -28.03 -11.69
CA ASN A 337 7.22 -27.29 -12.79
C ASN A 337 6.91 -25.83 -12.45
N ARG A 338 7.17 -25.39 -11.21
CA ARG A 338 6.88 -24.02 -10.75
C ARG A 338 8.11 -23.14 -10.91
N LYS A 339 7.86 -21.85 -11.16
CA LYS A 339 8.85 -20.77 -11.07
C LYS A 339 8.51 -19.97 -9.83
N VAL A 340 9.45 -19.86 -8.89
CA VAL A 340 9.18 -19.24 -7.58
C VAL A 340 10.11 -18.06 -7.34
N GLU A 341 9.64 -17.10 -6.55
CA GLU A 341 10.50 -16.03 -6.04
C GLU A 341 11.49 -16.60 -5.02
N THR A 342 12.68 -16.01 -4.96
CA THR A 342 13.75 -16.51 -4.10
C THR A 342 14.40 -15.46 -3.22
N HIS A 343 15.02 -15.95 -2.16
CA HIS A 343 15.94 -15.21 -1.30
C HIS A 343 17.17 -16.07 -0.96
N ILE A 344 18.18 -15.44 -0.35
CA ILE A 344 19.40 -16.10 0.11
C ILE A 344 19.21 -16.65 1.52
N VAL A 345 19.58 -17.91 1.73
CA VAL A 345 19.61 -18.57 3.04
C VAL A 345 20.96 -19.26 3.22
N LYS A 346 21.49 -19.23 4.46
CA LYS A 346 22.63 -20.05 4.84
C LYS A 346 22.14 -21.42 5.33
N ASN A 347 22.63 -22.49 4.71
CA ASN A 347 22.32 -23.86 5.10
C ASN A 347 23.21 -24.36 6.24
N GLN A 348 22.81 -25.48 6.85
CA GLN A 348 23.55 -26.14 7.94
C GLN A 348 24.95 -26.61 7.51
N ASP A 349 25.13 -26.90 6.22
CA ASP A 349 26.43 -27.28 5.63
C ASP A 349 27.37 -26.07 5.43
N GLY A 350 26.92 -24.86 5.80
CA GLY A 350 27.67 -23.62 5.64
C GLY A 350 27.56 -22.97 4.27
N THR A 351 26.90 -23.61 3.30
CA THR A 351 26.69 -23.06 1.96
C THR A 351 25.55 -22.03 1.93
N PHE A 352 25.57 -21.14 0.95
CA PHE A 352 24.47 -20.21 0.68
C PHE A 352 23.65 -20.68 -0.51
N ARG A 353 22.32 -20.66 -0.35
CA ARG A 353 21.41 -21.16 -1.35
C ARG A 353 20.22 -20.26 -1.63
N LEU A 354 19.72 -20.35 -2.86
CA LEU A 354 18.42 -19.83 -3.28
C LEU A 354 17.33 -20.73 -2.69
N LYS A 355 16.40 -20.12 -1.95
CA LYS A 355 15.23 -20.82 -1.41
C LYS A 355 13.94 -20.15 -1.88
N GLU A 356 12.90 -20.94 -2.11
CA GLU A 356 11.54 -20.42 -2.33
C GLU A 356 11.14 -19.53 -1.16
N ARG A 357 10.76 -18.28 -1.46
CA ARG A 357 10.27 -17.36 -0.43
C ARG A 357 8.87 -17.80 0.00
N SER A 358 8.74 -18.12 1.28
CA SER A 358 7.49 -18.45 1.94
C SER A 358 7.04 -17.31 2.85
N THR A 359 5.85 -17.45 3.42
CA THR A 359 5.31 -16.46 4.33
C THR A 359 6.09 -16.33 5.63
N ASP A 360 6.79 -17.39 6.07
CA ASP A 360 7.66 -17.34 7.24
C ASP A 360 8.93 -16.53 7.01
N ASP A 361 9.40 -16.44 5.76
CA ASP A 361 10.61 -15.70 5.41
C ASP A 361 10.40 -14.17 5.44
N TYR A 362 9.17 -13.72 5.67
CA TYR A 362 8.80 -12.32 5.93
C TYR A 362 8.78 -11.95 7.43
N LYS A 363 9.01 -12.92 8.32
CA LYS A 363 9.19 -12.61 9.74
C LYS A 363 10.50 -11.84 9.93
N LEU A 364 10.44 -10.81 10.78
CA LEU A 364 11.58 -9.97 11.09
C LEU A 364 12.68 -10.79 11.73
N SER A 365 13.91 -10.56 11.25
CA SER A 365 15.13 -10.97 11.92
C SER A 365 15.28 -10.30 13.28
N ASP A 366 15.98 -10.95 14.20
CA ASP A 366 16.23 -10.46 15.57
C ASP A 366 16.74 -9.01 15.60
N ILE A 367 17.66 -8.62 14.71
CA ILE A 367 18.18 -7.26 14.63
C ILE A 367 17.06 -6.22 14.44
N PHE A 368 16.02 -6.53 13.66
CA PHE A 368 14.88 -5.63 13.46
C PHE A 368 13.91 -5.66 14.65
N LEU A 369 13.74 -6.80 15.32
CA LEU A 369 12.97 -6.87 16.56
C LEU A 369 13.64 -6.08 17.69
N TYR A 370 14.98 -6.11 17.75
CA TYR A 370 15.78 -5.33 18.68
C TYR A 370 15.67 -3.84 18.37
N ILE A 371 15.84 -3.46 17.10
CA ILE A 371 15.67 -2.09 16.61
C ILE A 371 14.28 -1.54 16.92
N LEU A 372 13.24 -2.36 16.79
CA LEU A 372 11.87 -2.03 17.17
C LEU A 372 11.71 -1.86 18.69
N GLY A 373 12.60 -2.45 19.49
CA GLY A 373 12.55 -2.37 20.95
C GLY A 373 11.68 -3.41 21.63
N VAL A 374 11.38 -4.53 20.96
CA VAL A 374 10.50 -5.60 21.47
C VAL A 374 11.24 -6.87 21.88
N ILE A 375 12.56 -6.89 21.72
CA ILE A 375 13.47 -7.85 22.34
C ILE A 375 14.71 -7.13 22.87
N THR A 376 15.39 -7.73 23.84
CA THR A 376 16.67 -7.21 24.35
C THR A 376 17.85 -7.58 23.44
N ALA A 377 19.01 -6.97 23.68
CA ALA A 377 20.22 -7.31 22.95
C ALA A 377 20.66 -8.77 23.21
N GLU A 378 20.39 -9.31 24.40
CA GLU A 378 20.69 -10.69 24.78
C GLU A 378 19.75 -11.71 24.13
N GLU A 379 18.51 -11.31 23.82
CA GLU A 379 17.57 -12.14 23.07
C GLU A 379 17.92 -12.21 21.58
N ALA A 380 18.59 -11.18 21.04
CA ALA A 380 18.95 -11.06 19.64
C ALA A 380 20.21 -11.87 19.28
N ASN A 381 20.04 -13.15 18.96
CA ASN A 381 21.13 -14.13 18.85
C ASN A 381 21.44 -14.57 17.41
N GLU A 382 20.65 -14.12 16.43
CA GLU A 382 20.92 -14.42 15.02
C GLU A 382 22.26 -13.85 14.52
N THR A 383 22.90 -14.63 13.64
CA THR A 383 24.08 -14.20 12.87
C THR A 383 23.71 -14.01 11.41
N TYR A 384 24.08 -12.86 10.85
CA TYR A 384 23.73 -12.46 9.49
C TYR A 384 24.95 -12.43 8.59
N TYR A 385 24.67 -12.49 7.29
CA TYR A 385 25.68 -12.54 6.25
C TYR A 385 25.29 -11.60 5.12
N LYS A 386 26.27 -10.88 4.58
CA LYS A 386 26.18 -10.08 3.35
C LYS A 386 27.16 -10.67 2.34
N LEU A 387 26.66 -11.14 1.21
CA LEU A 387 27.45 -11.75 0.16
C LEU A 387 27.95 -10.66 -0.79
N ILE A 388 29.24 -10.69 -1.13
CA ILE A 388 29.85 -9.75 -2.05
C ILE A 388 30.13 -10.45 -3.38
N ASN A 389 29.77 -9.79 -4.46
CA ASN A 389 29.97 -10.25 -5.83
C ASN A 389 29.43 -11.69 -6.05
N TYR A 390 28.19 -11.94 -5.64
CA TYR A 390 27.60 -13.27 -5.82
C TYR A 390 27.37 -13.60 -7.30
N SER A 391 27.43 -14.89 -7.62
CA SER A 391 27.12 -15.42 -8.94
C SER A 391 26.28 -16.68 -8.84
N LEU A 392 25.49 -16.92 -9.88
CA LEU A 392 24.51 -17.99 -9.97
C LEU A 392 24.81 -18.87 -11.18
N ASN A 393 24.73 -20.18 -10.97
CA ASN A 393 25.00 -21.18 -12.00
C ASN A 393 23.71 -21.75 -12.56
N ASP A 394 23.79 -22.33 -13.76
CA ASP A 394 22.67 -23.01 -14.43
C ASP A 394 21.41 -22.13 -14.52
N CYS A 395 21.63 -20.87 -14.92
CA CYS A 395 20.58 -19.89 -15.10
C CYS A 395 20.39 -19.50 -16.57
N ILE A 396 19.14 -19.23 -16.95
CA ILE A 396 18.76 -18.78 -18.28
C ILE A 396 18.18 -17.36 -18.16
N SER A 397 18.76 -16.42 -18.89
CA SER A 397 18.25 -15.05 -18.98
C SER A 397 16.97 -15.02 -19.78
N GLU A 398 15.92 -14.47 -19.18
CA GLU A 398 14.60 -14.29 -19.78
C GLU A 398 14.26 -12.80 -19.85
N ASN A 399 13.23 -12.43 -20.61
CA ASN A 399 12.90 -11.02 -20.87
C ASN A 399 12.69 -10.19 -19.60
N ASN A 400 12.14 -10.78 -18.54
CA ASN A 400 11.78 -10.05 -17.32
C ASN A 400 12.40 -10.63 -16.03
N TYR A 401 13.20 -11.69 -16.11
CA TYR A 401 13.80 -12.37 -14.94
C TYR A 401 15.04 -13.19 -15.32
N LEU A 402 15.76 -13.70 -14.32
CA LEU A 402 16.78 -14.73 -14.47
C LEU A 402 16.24 -16.03 -13.87
N LEU A 403 16.16 -17.12 -14.64
CA LEU A 403 15.65 -18.41 -14.14
C LEU A 403 16.77 -19.38 -13.88
N CYS A 404 16.97 -19.75 -12.63
CA CYS A 404 17.98 -20.72 -12.22
C CYS A 404 17.35 -22.09 -11.94
N THR A 405 18.08 -23.16 -12.24
CA THR A 405 17.74 -24.53 -11.81
C THR A 405 18.63 -25.05 -10.69
N ASN A 406 19.79 -24.42 -10.50
CA ASN A 406 20.70 -24.67 -9.40
C ASN A 406 20.42 -23.67 -8.29
N ASP A 407 20.41 -24.15 -7.05
CA ASP A 407 20.16 -23.34 -5.87
C ASP A 407 21.45 -22.87 -5.20
N LEU A 408 22.63 -23.37 -5.57
CA LEU A 408 23.89 -22.98 -4.97
C LEU A 408 24.33 -21.58 -5.43
N ILE A 409 24.74 -20.75 -4.47
CA ILE A 409 25.23 -19.39 -4.71
C ILE A 409 26.74 -19.36 -4.49
N ASN A 410 27.49 -18.90 -5.50
CA ASN A 410 28.91 -18.58 -5.34
C ASN A 410 29.06 -17.10 -4.98
N TYR A 411 30.16 -16.75 -4.33
CA TYR A 411 30.47 -15.39 -3.90
C TYR A 411 31.98 -15.25 -3.71
N ASP A 412 32.50 -14.04 -3.85
CA ASP A 412 33.92 -13.78 -3.65
C ASP A 412 34.25 -13.63 -2.16
N GLU A 413 33.32 -13.02 -1.41
CA GLU A 413 33.51 -12.68 -0.01
C GLU A 413 32.16 -12.72 0.73
N VAL A 414 32.21 -13.03 2.03
CA VAL A 414 31.07 -12.94 2.93
C VAL A 414 31.42 -12.08 4.13
N ILE A 415 30.62 -11.05 4.38
CA ILE A 415 30.71 -10.22 5.58
C ILE A 415 29.74 -10.79 6.61
N THR A 416 30.25 -11.16 7.78
CA THR A 416 29.44 -11.69 8.89
C THR A 416 29.18 -10.56 9.89
N PHE A 417 27.95 -10.42 10.37
CA PHE A 417 27.58 -9.40 11.34
C PHE A 417 26.44 -9.86 12.25
N THR A 418 26.29 -9.17 13.38
CA THR A 418 25.32 -9.45 14.44
C THR A 418 24.64 -8.18 14.92
N THR A 419 23.61 -8.33 15.76
CA THR A 419 23.00 -7.21 16.47
C THR A 419 24.01 -6.49 17.38
N ALA A 420 24.99 -7.20 17.96
CA ALA A 420 26.05 -6.58 18.75
C ALA A 420 26.96 -5.66 17.92
N ASP A 421 27.26 -6.03 16.67
CA ASP A 421 28.03 -5.17 15.74
C ASP A 421 27.24 -3.90 15.40
N PHE A 422 25.93 -4.03 15.24
CA PHE A 422 25.03 -2.90 15.01
C PHE A 422 25.04 -1.92 16.20
N ILE A 423 24.85 -2.44 17.41
CA ILE A 423 24.90 -1.66 18.66
C ILE A 423 26.25 -0.96 18.82
N LYS A 424 27.35 -1.66 18.53
CA LYS A 424 28.69 -1.10 18.61
C LYS A 424 28.88 0.10 17.68
N LYS A 425 28.22 0.10 16.52
CA LYS A 425 28.32 1.18 15.53
C LYS A 425 27.39 2.35 15.83
N PHE A 426 26.13 2.09 16.16
CA PHE A 426 25.09 3.11 16.24
C PHE A 426 24.59 3.42 17.66
N GLY A 427 25.05 2.68 18.65
CA GLY A 427 24.56 2.74 20.03
C GLY A 427 23.40 1.78 20.28
N GLY A 428 23.08 1.58 21.56
CA GLY A 428 21.97 0.72 21.97
C GLY A 428 20.61 1.39 21.75
N TYR A 429 19.58 0.56 21.58
CA TYR A 429 18.19 1.00 21.58
C TYR A 429 17.88 1.80 22.85
N SER A 430 17.22 2.94 22.67
CA SER A 430 16.53 3.64 23.75
C SER A 430 15.30 4.35 23.21
N ASN A 431 14.27 4.41 24.05
CA ASN A 431 13.04 5.16 23.77
C ASN A 431 12.85 6.21 24.87
N PRO A 432 13.28 7.47 24.65
CA PRO A 432 13.12 8.56 25.61
C PRO A 432 11.66 8.96 25.82
N ARG A 433 10.74 8.43 25.02
CA ARG A 433 9.27 8.61 25.13
C ARG A 433 8.54 7.33 25.53
N SER A 434 9.19 6.45 26.30
CA SER A 434 8.59 5.19 26.76
C SER A 434 7.31 5.35 27.59
N SER A 435 7.01 6.56 28.08
CA SER A 435 5.75 6.88 28.79
C SER A 435 4.56 7.13 27.85
N SER A 436 4.81 7.56 26.60
CA SER A 436 3.77 7.88 25.62
C SER A 436 3.76 6.93 24.41
N PHE A 437 4.87 6.24 24.14
CA PHE A 437 5.02 5.29 23.05
C PHE A 437 5.46 3.91 23.55
N ASP A 438 4.66 2.88 23.21
CA ASP A 438 4.98 1.47 23.45
C ASP A 438 5.13 0.74 22.11
N PRO A 439 6.34 0.33 21.70
CA PRO A 439 6.56 -0.38 20.44
C PRO A 439 5.88 -1.75 20.38
N ALA A 440 5.53 -2.35 21.53
CA ALA A 440 4.75 -3.58 21.55
C ALA A 440 3.26 -3.33 21.22
N ASN A 441 2.77 -2.10 21.40
CA ASN A 441 1.36 -1.73 21.31
C ASN A 441 1.17 -0.29 20.79
N PHE A 442 1.49 -0.04 19.52
CA PHE A 442 1.35 1.30 18.94
C PHE A 442 0.02 1.47 18.20
N LYS A 443 -0.44 2.71 18.10
CA LYS A 443 -1.76 3.10 17.61
C LYS A 443 -1.68 3.64 16.19
N LEU A 444 -2.55 3.12 15.33
CA LEU A 444 -2.71 3.59 13.96
C LEU A 444 -3.98 4.44 13.84
N GLY A 445 -3.84 5.64 13.29
CA GLY A 445 -4.97 6.39 12.77
C GLY A 445 -5.18 6.05 11.30
N ILE A 446 -6.29 5.37 10.98
CA ILE A 446 -6.61 4.95 9.61
C ILE A 446 -7.46 6.02 8.96
N LEU A 447 -6.91 6.69 7.95
CA LEU A 447 -7.52 7.80 7.21
C LEU A 447 -7.91 7.32 5.81
N ASN A 448 -9.14 6.82 5.66
CA ASN A 448 -9.68 6.50 4.34
C ASN A 448 -10.12 7.81 3.68
N ILE A 449 -9.47 8.18 2.56
CA ILE A 449 -9.69 9.47 1.90
C ILE A 449 -10.36 9.32 0.53
N SER A 450 -11.19 10.31 0.21
CA SER A 450 -12.10 10.32 -0.94
C SER A 450 -12.43 11.76 -1.35
N ASP A 451 -13.03 11.95 -2.52
CA ASP A 451 -13.59 13.24 -2.97
C ASP A 451 -15.08 13.43 -2.63
N ARG A 452 -15.82 12.34 -2.38
CA ARG A 452 -17.24 12.33 -1.99
C ARG A 452 -17.43 11.49 -0.74
N LYS A 453 -18.63 11.38 -0.15
CA LYS A 453 -18.82 10.40 0.94
C LYS A 453 -18.54 9.00 0.42
N HIS A 454 -17.92 8.18 1.27
CA HIS A 454 -17.61 6.80 0.94
C HIS A 454 -18.90 6.01 0.75
N THR A 455 -18.93 5.11 -0.24
CA THR A 455 -20.03 4.16 -0.42
C THR A 455 -20.05 3.14 0.71
N GLU A 456 -21.19 2.47 0.87
CA GLU A 456 -21.33 1.36 1.79
C GLU A 456 -20.29 0.24 1.53
N ALA A 457 -20.02 -0.08 0.27
CA ALA A 457 -19.02 -1.08 -0.11
C ALA A 457 -17.59 -0.64 0.25
N GLU A 458 -17.25 0.63 0.02
CA GLU A 458 -15.96 1.22 0.40
C GLU A 458 -15.76 1.14 1.92
N ILE A 459 -16.78 1.50 2.72
CA ILE A 459 -16.76 1.36 4.18
C ILE A 459 -16.57 -0.10 4.59
N THR A 460 -17.34 -1.01 3.99
CA THR A 460 -17.35 -2.43 4.33
C THR A 460 -16.00 -3.09 4.12
N LEU A 461 -15.38 -2.92 2.93
CA LEU A 461 -14.07 -3.49 2.63
C LEU A 461 -13.02 -3.00 3.62
N LYS A 462 -12.88 -1.67 3.73
CA LYS A 462 -11.83 -1.05 4.56
C LYS A 462 -11.96 -1.49 6.00
N SER A 463 -13.17 -1.51 6.55
CA SER A 463 -13.38 -1.85 7.95
C SER A 463 -12.98 -3.27 8.27
N ILE A 464 -13.47 -4.24 7.49
CA ILE A 464 -13.17 -5.66 7.72
C ILE A 464 -11.67 -5.94 7.54
N VAL A 465 -11.05 -5.35 6.52
CA VAL A 465 -9.62 -5.53 6.23
C VAL A 465 -8.74 -4.96 7.34
N TYR A 466 -9.00 -3.73 7.81
CA TYR A 466 -8.22 -3.14 8.91
C TYR A 466 -8.46 -3.87 10.24
N ARG A 467 -9.69 -4.35 10.49
CA ARG A 467 -9.98 -5.21 11.64
C ARG A 467 -9.17 -6.51 11.58
N SER A 468 -9.12 -7.14 10.41
CA SER A 468 -8.30 -8.35 10.20
C SER A 468 -6.81 -8.06 10.35
N TYR A 469 -6.32 -6.91 9.89
CA TYR A 469 -4.92 -6.52 10.06
C TYR A 469 -4.56 -6.29 11.53
N ALA A 470 -5.45 -5.66 12.30
CA ALA A 470 -5.20 -5.38 13.71
C ALA A 470 -5.32 -6.60 14.63
N THR A 471 -6.23 -7.53 14.32
CA THR A 471 -6.61 -8.61 15.24
C THR A 471 -6.30 -10.02 14.73
N GLY A 472 -5.88 -10.16 13.47
CA GLY A 472 -5.62 -11.46 12.88
C GLY A 472 -4.42 -12.16 13.53
N THR A 473 -4.55 -13.47 13.68
CA THR A 473 -3.51 -14.37 14.24
C THR A 473 -2.75 -15.14 13.16
N GLY A 474 -3.26 -15.10 11.92
CA GLY A 474 -2.63 -15.74 10.77
C GLY A 474 -1.60 -14.84 10.09
N PRO A 475 -0.91 -15.37 9.06
CA PRO A 475 0.07 -14.59 8.33
C PRO A 475 -0.52 -13.44 7.53
N LYS A 476 -1.67 -13.67 6.88
CA LYS A 476 -2.24 -12.79 5.87
C LYS A 476 -3.54 -12.18 6.35
N VAL A 477 -3.85 -11.01 5.80
CA VAL A 477 -5.11 -10.33 6.07
C VAL A 477 -6.24 -11.04 5.35
N LYS A 478 -7.41 -11.00 5.96
CA LYS A 478 -8.62 -11.64 5.45
C LYS A 478 -9.75 -10.64 5.27
N PHE A 479 -10.63 -10.96 4.33
CA PHE A 479 -11.96 -10.39 4.22
C PHE A 479 -12.99 -11.49 4.49
N GLY A 480 -13.60 -11.46 5.67
CA GLY A 480 -14.30 -12.63 6.22
C GLY A 480 -13.31 -13.75 6.52
N ASP A 481 -13.53 -14.93 5.93
CA ASP A 481 -12.63 -16.09 6.02
C ASP A 481 -11.63 -16.20 4.85
N GLN A 482 -11.83 -15.41 3.79
CA GLN A 482 -11.00 -15.41 2.58
C GLN A 482 -9.71 -14.59 2.77
N VAL A 483 -8.56 -15.18 2.43
CA VAL A 483 -7.28 -14.45 2.34
C VAL A 483 -7.30 -13.54 1.11
N LEU A 484 -6.88 -12.29 1.28
CA LEU A 484 -6.72 -11.35 0.19
C LEU A 484 -5.34 -11.51 -0.47
N ASP A 485 -5.32 -11.75 -1.78
CA ASP A 485 -4.10 -12.02 -2.55
C ASP A 485 -3.08 -10.86 -2.42
N ASP A 486 -3.55 -9.62 -2.44
CA ASP A 486 -2.75 -8.39 -2.36
C ASP A 486 -2.92 -7.67 -1.01
N SER A 487 -2.74 -8.36 0.12
CA SER A 487 -2.95 -7.74 1.44
C SER A 487 -1.72 -7.57 2.32
N GLY A 488 -0.55 -8.04 1.87
CA GLY A 488 0.65 -8.09 2.70
C GLY A 488 0.51 -9.08 3.86
N ASN A 489 1.46 -9.07 4.79
CA ASN A 489 1.39 -9.86 6.01
C ASN A 489 0.94 -9.01 7.20
N ILE A 490 0.32 -9.64 8.18
CA ILE A 490 -0.10 -8.94 9.39
C ILE A 490 1.13 -8.53 10.21
N TRP A 491 1.16 -7.29 10.72
CA TRP A 491 2.25 -6.77 11.56
C TRP A 491 2.60 -7.68 12.74
N SER A 492 1.58 -8.17 13.46
CA SER A 492 1.80 -9.06 14.60
C SER A 492 2.45 -10.38 14.17
N TYR A 493 2.10 -10.92 13.00
CA TYR A 493 2.73 -12.12 12.49
C TYR A 493 4.22 -11.92 12.19
N ILE A 494 4.56 -10.82 11.49
CA ILE A 494 5.94 -10.56 11.07
C ILE A 494 6.85 -10.23 12.25
N THR A 495 6.30 -9.68 13.33
CA THR A 495 7.03 -9.37 14.57
C THR A 495 7.02 -10.53 15.58
N HIS A 496 6.67 -11.75 15.14
CA HIS A 496 6.56 -12.94 16.01
C HIS A 496 5.63 -12.73 17.21
N PHE A 497 4.57 -11.95 17.01
CA PHE A 497 3.57 -11.55 17.98
C PHE A 497 4.13 -10.75 19.17
N LYS A 498 5.33 -10.18 19.04
CA LYS A 498 5.95 -9.32 20.04
C LYS A 498 5.52 -7.86 19.93
N SER A 499 4.95 -7.47 18.78
CA SER A 499 4.35 -6.16 18.56
C SER A 499 2.99 -6.31 17.88
N LYS A 500 2.07 -5.40 18.17
CA LYS A 500 0.77 -5.34 17.50
C LYS A 500 0.34 -3.89 17.31
N VAL A 501 -0.49 -3.72 16.28
CA VAL A 501 -1.14 -2.43 16.01
C VAL A 501 -2.45 -2.34 16.78
N ILE A 502 -2.74 -1.15 17.30
CA ILE A 502 -4.01 -0.80 17.91
C ILE A 502 -4.74 0.10 16.94
N VAL A 503 -5.89 -0.40 16.49
CA VAL A 503 -6.87 0.35 15.72
C VAL A 503 -8.09 0.44 16.64
N ASP A 504 -8.12 1.43 17.53
CA ASP A 504 -9.22 1.62 18.48
C ASP A 504 -9.65 3.08 18.55
N PHE A 505 -10.78 3.37 17.92
CA PHE A 505 -11.39 4.69 17.89
C PHE A 505 -12.55 4.84 18.88
N ARG A 506 -12.79 3.83 19.74
CA ARG A 506 -13.96 3.75 20.63
C ARG A 506 -13.81 4.54 21.93
N LYS A 507 -12.68 5.21 22.17
CA LYS A 507 -12.56 6.14 23.31
C LYS A 507 -13.18 7.49 22.99
N ILE A 508 -14.45 7.61 23.37
CA ILE A 508 -15.07 8.87 23.76
C ILE A 508 -15.20 8.80 25.29
N LYS A 509 -14.52 9.71 26.01
CA LYS A 509 -14.98 10.10 27.34
C LYS A 509 -15.80 11.36 27.19
#